data_AF-A0A843JPE9-F1
#
_entry.id   AF-A0A843JPE9-F1
#
_cell.length_a   1.000
_cell.length_b   1.000
_cell.length_c   1.000
_cell.angle_alpha   90.00
_cell.angle_beta   90.00
_cell.angle_gamma   90.00
#
_symmetry.space_group_name_H-M   'P 1'
#
loop_
_entity.id
_entity.type
_entity.pdbx_description
1 polymer ?
#
loop_
_entity_poly.entity_id
_entity_poly.type
_entity_poly.pdbx_seq_one_letter_code
_entity_poly.pdbx_strand_id
1 'polypeptide(L)'
;MADAANTRKIGTGKSGLGLVLLAVGVIALIALIVWALTNPAILEATLTLIIFIVVAIIVIALIIAGVMFVIAIPMYVKKGEQYQEGVDYSIDDVKPVKESSSEDKKNE
;
A
#
# COMPACT_ATOMS: atom_id res chain seq x y z
N MET A 1 52.78 30.18 40.84
CA MET A 1 51.73 29.80 39.87
C MET A 1 51.23 31.10 39.26
N ALA A 2 51.65 31.42 38.04
CA ALA A 2 51.29 32.66 37.38
C ALA A 2 49.87 32.51 36.84
N ASP A 3 48.90 33.12 37.52
CA ASP A 3 47.55 33.29 36.99
C ASP A 3 47.63 34.00 35.64
N ALA A 4 46.93 33.45 34.65
CA ALA A 4 46.88 33.98 33.30
C ALA A 4 46.21 35.37 33.30
N ALA A 5 46.98 36.43 33.56
CA ALA A 5 46.58 37.83 33.54
C ALA A 5 46.10 38.34 32.16
N ASN A 6 46.03 37.46 31.16
CA ASN A 6 45.62 37.74 29.79
C ASN A 6 44.37 36.96 29.35
N THR A 7 43.41 36.76 30.25
CA THR A 7 42.09 36.21 29.87
C THR A 7 40.97 37.16 30.29
N ARG A 8 40.42 37.88 29.31
CA ARG A 8 39.25 38.75 29.51
C ARG A 8 37.98 37.93 29.20
N LYS A 9 37.22 37.56 30.24
CA LYS A 9 35.89 36.97 30.06
C LYS A 9 34.94 38.05 29.55
N ILE A 10 34.67 38.07 28.24
CA ILE A 10 33.61 38.88 27.66
C ILE A 10 32.27 38.22 28.03
N GLY A 11 31.41 38.97 28.73
CA GLY A 11 30.13 38.46 29.21
C GLY A 11 29.21 38.07 28.06
N THR A 12 28.78 36.80 28.01
CA THR A 12 27.85 36.25 27.02
C THR A 12 26.38 36.55 27.33
N GLY A 13 26.08 37.55 28.17
CA GLY A 13 24.73 37.80 28.69
C GLY A 13 23.64 37.96 27.63
N LYS A 14 23.97 38.56 26.47
CA LYS A 14 23.05 38.67 25.33
C LYS A 14 22.78 37.31 24.64
N SER A 15 23.80 36.45 24.57
CA SER A 15 23.67 35.09 24.03
C SER A 15 22.95 34.16 25.01
N GLY A 16 23.16 34.35 26.31
CA GLY A 16 22.42 33.65 27.37
C GLY A 16 20.92 33.97 27.35
N LEU A 17 20.54 35.23 27.12
CA LEU A 17 19.13 35.64 27.01
C LEU A 17 18.42 34.91 25.85
N GLY A 18 19.09 34.74 24.70
CA GLY A 18 18.54 33.97 23.57
C GLY A 18 18.29 32.51 23.92
N LEU A 19 19.20 31.87 24.67
CA LEU A 19 19.03 30.50 25.14
C LEU A 19 17.90 30.37 26.16
N VAL A 20 17.73 31.34 27.06
CA VAL A 20 16.60 31.36 28.00
C VAL A 20 15.28 31.52 27.26
N LEU A 21 15.19 32.43 26.29
CA LEU A 21 13.99 32.60 25.48
C LEU A 21 13.64 31.34 24.68
N LEU A 22 14.66 30.66 24.12
CA LEU A 22 14.48 29.38 23.45
C LEU A 22 13.93 28.32 24.42
N ALA A 23 14.52 28.20 25.61
CA ALA A 23 14.07 27.25 26.63
C ALA A 23 12.61 27.52 27.05
N VAL A 24 12.25 28.79 27.27
CA VAL A 24 10.87 29.19 27.57
C VAL A 24 9.93 28.86 26.40
N GLY A 25 10.36 29.10 25.17
CA GLY A 25 9.58 28.76 23.97
C GLY A 25 9.31 27.25 23.85
N VAL A 26 10.31 26.42 24.12
CA VAL A 26 10.16 24.96 24.12
C VAL A 26 9.19 24.52 25.23
N ILE A 27 9.33 25.07 26.44
CA ILE A 27 8.41 24.76 27.55
C ILE A 27 6.98 25.17 27.20
N ALA A 28 6.79 26.35 26.62
CA ALA A 28 5.48 26.83 26.18
C ALA A 28 4.85 25.93 25.11
N LEU A 29 5.65 25.45 24.14
CA LEU A 29 5.20 24.51 23.12
C LEU A 29 4.73 23.18 23.75
N ILE A 30 5.51 22.63 24.67
CA ILE A 30 5.15 21.39 25.38
C ILE A 30 3.86 21.60 26.18
N ALA A 31 3.73 22.71 26.90
CA ALA A 31 2.53 23.03 27.65
C ALA A 31 1.29 23.14 26.73
N LEU A 32 1.46 23.70 25.54
CA LEU A 32 0.38 23.84 24.55
C LEU A 32 -0.04 22.46 24.00
N ILE A 33 0.92 21.57 23.72
CA ILE A 33 0.62 20.19 23.31
C ILE A 33 -0.14 19.45 24.42
N VAL A 34 0.33 19.54 25.66
CA VAL A 34 -0.35 18.91 26.81
C VAL A 34 -1.76 19.47 26.96
N TRP A 35 -1.92 20.79 26.91
CA TRP A 35 -3.23 21.44 26.97
C TRP A 35 -4.16 20.96 25.84
N ALA A 36 -3.65 20.86 24.61
CA ALA A 36 -4.40 20.38 23.46
C ALA A 36 -4.85 18.92 23.64
N LEU A 37 -3.98 18.05 24.17
CA LEU A 37 -4.29 16.64 24.45
C LEU A 37 -5.26 16.46 25.62
N THR A 38 -5.31 17.39 26.58
CA THR A 38 -6.28 17.38 27.68
C THR A 38 -7.64 17.98 27.30
N ASN A 39 -7.75 18.68 26.18
CA ASN A 39 -9.01 19.25 25.72
C ASN A 39 -9.79 18.21 24.90
N PRO A 40 -10.93 17.72 25.42
CA PRO A 40 -11.72 16.70 24.73
C PRO A 40 -12.20 17.17 23.35
N ALA A 41 -12.51 18.47 23.19
CA ALA A 41 -12.93 19.02 21.90
C ALA A 41 -11.86 18.90 20.80
N ILE A 42 -10.57 19.10 21.13
CA ILE A 42 -9.47 19.01 20.16
C ILE A 42 -9.20 17.55 19.81
N LEU A 43 -9.25 16.68 20.82
CA LEU A 43 -9.09 15.24 20.62
C LEU A 43 -10.23 14.68 19.76
N GLU A 44 -11.48 15.02 20.07
CA GLU A 44 -12.67 14.60 19.31
C GLU A 44 -12.62 15.10 17.87
N ALA A 45 -12.27 16.36 17.62
CA ALA A 45 -12.15 16.91 16.27
C ALA A 45 -11.07 16.18 15.46
N THR A 46 -9.92 15.90 16.07
CA THR A 46 -8.81 15.19 15.43
C THR A 46 -9.19 13.72 15.15
N LEU A 47 -9.84 13.05 16.10
CA LEU A 47 -10.29 11.67 15.95
C LEU A 47 -11.37 11.57 14.86
N THR A 48 -12.31 12.51 14.85
CA THR A 48 -13.39 12.58 13.86
C THR A 48 -12.82 12.79 12.46
N LEU A 49 -11.81 13.65 12.31
CA LEU A 49 -11.10 13.84 11.05
C LEU A 49 -10.45 12.54 10.58
N ILE A 50 -9.74 11.82 11.46
CA ILE A 50 -9.11 10.55 11.12
C ILE A 50 -10.16 9.52 10.69
N ILE A 51 -11.24 9.39 11.45
CA ILE A 51 -12.35 8.46 11.14
C ILE A 51 -12.94 8.82 9.77
N PHE A 52 -13.16 10.10 9.49
CA PHE A 52 -13.70 10.55 8.21
C PHE A 52 -12.79 10.15 7.04
N ILE A 53 -11.47 10.32 7.19
CA ILE A 53 -10.49 9.89 6.18
C ILE A 53 -10.58 8.37 5.95
N VAL A 54 -10.62 7.58 7.03
CA VAL A 54 -10.74 6.11 6.94
C VAL A 54 -12.04 5.71 6.24
N VAL A 55 -13.16 6.31 6.62
CA VAL A 55 -14.46 6.07 5.99
C VAL A 55 -14.44 6.44 4.51
N ALA A 56 -13.84 7.57 4.14
CA ALA A 56 -13.71 7.97 2.75
C ALA A 56 -12.92 6.94 1.92
N ILE A 57 -11.81 6.43 2.46
CA ILE A 57 -11.02 5.36 1.81
C ILE A 57 -11.88 4.10 1.61
N ILE A 58 -12.63 3.67 2.64
CA ILE A 58 -13.51 2.50 2.56
C ILE A 58 -14.56 2.70 1.47
N VAL A 59 -15.21 3.87 1.43
CA VAL A 59 -16.22 4.20 0.42
C VAL A 59 -15.62 4.14 -0.99
N ILE A 60 -14.43 4.71 -1.20
CA ILE A 60 -13.74 4.63 -2.49
C ILE A 60 -13.45 3.18 -2.87
N ALA A 61 -12.96 2.35 -1.93
CA ALA A 61 -12.70 0.94 -2.17
C ALA A 61 -13.98 0.18 -2.56
N LEU A 62 -15.09 0.45 -1.88
CA LEU A 62 -16.39 -0.13 -2.22
C LEU A 62 -16.89 0.30 -3.60
N ILE A 63 -16.69 1.56 -4.00
CA ILE A 63 -17.02 2.04 -5.34
C ILE A 63 -16.20 1.29 -6.39
N ILE A 64 -14.88 1.16 -6.19
CA ILE A 64 -13.99 0.43 -7.09
C ILE A 64 -14.46 -1.03 -7.21
N ALA A 65 -14.72 -1.70 -6.08
CA ALA A 65 -15.23 -3.06 -6.07
C ALA A 65 -16.57 -3.16 -6.82
N GLY A 66 -17.50 -2.23 -6.59
CA GLY A 66 -18.78 -2.16 -7.31
C GLY A 66 -18.60 -2.04 -8.82
N VAL A 67 -17.73 -1.15 -9.28
CA VAL A 67 -17.39 -1.00 -10.71
C VAL A 67 -16.80 -2.30 -11.27
N MET A 68 -15.87 -2.92 -10.55
CA MET A 68 -15.30 -4.22 -10.95
C MET A 68 -16.38 -5.29 -11.05
N PHE A 69 -17.34 -5.34 -10.12
CA PHE A 69 -18.48 -6.25 -10.18
C PHE A 69 -19.35 -5.98 -11.40
N VAL A 70 -19.68 -4.72 -11.70
CA VAL A 70 -20.48 -4.35 -12.88
C VAL A 70 -19.81 -4.80 -14.17
N ILE A 71 -18.48 -4.73 -14.26
CA ILE A 71 -17.71 -5.21 -15.42
C ILE A 71 -17.57 -6.74 -15.42
N ALA A 72 -17.40 -7.34 -14.24
CA ALA A 72 -17.21 -8.78 -14.09
C ALA A 72 -18.49 -9.57 -14.40
N ILE A 73 -19.68 -9.07 -14.00
CA ILE A 73 -20.96 -9.73 -14.24
C ILE A 73 -21.17 -10.12 -15.71
N PRO A 74 -21.09 -9.20 -16.71
CA PRO A 74 -21.27 -9.57 -18.11
C PRO A 74 -20.17 -10.51 -18.62
N MET A 75 -18.93 -10.41 -18.11
CA MET A 75 -17.88 -11.38 -18.45
C MET A 75 -18.17 -12.77 -17.89
N TYR A 76 -18.62 -12.89 -16.65
CA TYR A 76 -19.00 -14.16 -16.04
C TYR A 76 -20.22 -14.78 -16.73
N VAL A 77 -21.22 -13.97 -17.08
CA VAL A 77 -22.40 -14.44 -17.84
C VAL A 77 -22.02 -14.91 -19.24
N LYS A 78 -21.12 -14.19 -19.94
CA LYS A 78 -20.63 -14.58 -21.28
C LYS A 78 -19.68 -15.77 -21.26
N LYS A 79 -19.04 -16.06 -20.12
CA LYS A 79 -18.18 -17.24 -19.94
C LYS A 79 -18.97 -18.54 -19.75
N GLY A 80 -20.31 -18.49 -19.87
CA GLY A 80 -21.18 -19.65 -19.96
C GLY A 80 -20.51 -20.80 -20.73
N GLU A 81 -20.57 -21.98 -20.12
CA GLU A 81 -19.79 -23.18 -20.45
C GLU A 81 -19.50 -23.31 -21.95
N GLN A 82 -18.22 -23.26 -22.32
CA GLN A 82 -17.80 -23.64 -23.66
C GLN A 82 -17.91 -25.16 -23.79
N TYR A 83 -19.09 -25.63 -24.18
CA TYR A 83 -19.21 -26.97 -24.73
C TYR A 83 -18.48 -26.98 -26.06
N GLN A 84 -17.55 -27.91 -26.25
CA GLN A 84 -17.05 -28.19 -27.58
C GLN A 84 -18.18 -28.90 -28.34
N GLU A 85 -19.01 -28.15 -29.05
CA GLU A 85 -19.91 -28.74 -30.04
C GLU A 85 -19.08 -29.20 -31.24
N GLY A 86 -19.26 -30.46 -31.66
CA GLY A 86 -18.63 -31.01 -32.86
C GLY A 86 -17.32 -31.77 -32.65
N VAL A 87 -16.97 -32.18 -31.42
CA VAL A 87 -15.88 -33.14 -31.18
C VAL A 87 -16.37 -34.57 -31.32
N ASP A 88 -17.01 -34.88 -32.45
CA ASP A 88 -17.12 -36.26 -32.88
C ASP A 88 -15.74 -36.68 -33.40
N TYR A 89 -14.86 -37.13 -32.51
CA TYR A 89 -13.70 -37.92 -32.93
C TYR A 89 -14.24 -39.25 -33.44
N SER A 90 -14.59 -39.30 -34.73
CA SER A 90 -14.97 -40.54 -35.38
C SER A 90 -13.74 -41.44 -35.47
N ILE A 91 -13.92 -42.72 -35.13
CA ILE A 91 -12.84 -43.72 -35.17
C ILE A 91 -12.26 -43.88 -36.59
N ASP A 92 -13.01 -43.41 -37.58
CA ASP A 92 -12.65 -43.34 -38.99
C ASP A 92 -11.60 -42.26 -39.32
N ASP A 93 -11.40 -41.26 -38.44
CA ASP A 93 -10.35 -40.23 -38.58
C ASP A 93 -8.95 -40.74 -38.18
N VAL A 94 -8.87 -41.97 -37.64
CA VAL A 94 -7.61 -42.59 -37.24
C VAL A 94 -7.10 -43.46 -38.40
N LYS A 95 -6.10 -42.97 -39.14
CA LYS A 95 -5.44 -43.78 -40.17
C LYS A 95 -4.64 -44.92 -39.51
N PRO A 96 -4.86 -46.19 -39.90
CA PRO A 96 -4.03 -47.27 -39.42
C PRO A 96 -2.61 -47.05 -39.95
N VAL A 97 -1.64 -46.97 -39.03
CA VAL A 97 -0.23 -46.96 -39.38
C VAL A 97 0.06 -48.29 -40.06
N LYS A 98 0.47 -48.26 -41.34
CA LYS A 98 0.97 -49.44 -42.03
C LYS A 98 2.18 -49.94 -41.25
N GLU A 99 1.99 -51.02 -40.49
CA GLU A 99 3.11 -51.82 -40.04
C GLU A 99 3.79 -52.35 -41.29
N SER A 100 5.02 -51.89 -41.54
CA SER A 100 5.92 -52.59 -42.47
C SER A 100 6.19 -53.96 -41.86
N SER A 101 5.37 -54.94 -42.24
CA SER A 101 5.59 -56.33 -41.87
C SER A 101 7.00 -56.72 -42.32
N SER A 102 7.76 -57.27 -41.39
CA SER A 102 9.17 -57.65 -41.51
C SER A 102 9.44 -58.80 -42.51
N GLU A 103 8.48 -59.11 -43.38
CA GLU A 103 8.52 -60.26 -44.31
C GLU A 103 8.93 -59.90 -45.74
N ASP A 104 8.97 -58.61 -46.11
CA ASP A 104 9.42 -58.17 -47.45
C ASP A 104 10.95 -57.94 -47.55
N LYS A 105 11.74 -58.55 -46.65
CA LYS A 105 13.21 -58.65 -46.72
C LYS A 105 13.68 -60.07 -47.00
N LYS A 106 12.98 -60.79 -47.88
CA LYS A 106 13.49 -62.02 -48.50
C LYS A 106 13.22 -61.92 -50.00
N ASN A 107 14.29 -62.04 -50.77
CA ASN A 107 14.41 -61.89 -52.23
C ASN A 107 14.78 -60.44 -52.62
N GLU A 108 16.02 -59.96 -52.60
CA GLU A 108 17.27 -60.46 -53.23
C GLU A 108 17.14 -61.49 -54.35
#